data_AF-T1BCB6-F1
#
_entry.id   AF-T1BCB6-F1
#
_cell.length_a   1.000
_cell.length_b   1.000
_cell.length_c   1.000
_cell.angle_alpha   90.00
_cell.angle_beta   90.00
_cell.angle_gamma   90.00
#
_symmetry.space_group_name_H-M   'P 1'
#
loop_
_entity.id
_entity.type
_entity.pdbx_description
1 polymer ?
#
loop_
_entity_poly.entity_id
_entity_poly.type
_entity_poly.pdbx_seq_one_letter_code
_entity_poly.pdbx_strand_id
1 'polypeptide(L)'
;MIIALGMAKEGFDWIWCEHALTVGYRSSLTEIVQIIGRATRDAPGKTRARFTNLIAEPDAAQDVVTEAVNDTLKAIAASLLMEQVLAPRFEFRPKHVESGPAPGFDYGPGGYDPTKCNIGVNEQTGHYQIEIRGLAEPKSPEATRICQEDLNEVIAAFVQDKPSLERGIFDKEELVPEELTQVRMGKIIKDKYPKLDEEDQEAVRQHAIA
;
A
#
# COMPACT_ATOMS: atom_id res chain seq x y z
N MET A 1 11.37 29.02 -1.54
CA MET A 1 10.90 28.88 -2.94
C MET A 1 12.08 28.41 -3.77
N ILE A 2 11.96 27.27 -4.45
CA ILE A 2 13.00 26.70 -5.32
C ILE A 2 12.46 26.75 -6.75
N ILE A 3 13.23 27.33 -7.68
CA ILE A 3 12.86 27.40 -9.09
C ILE A 3 13.77 26.46 -9.87
N ALA A 4 13.19 25.46 -10.51
CA ALA A 4 13.91 24.50 -11.32
C ALA A 4 13.52 24.65 -12.79
N LEU A 5 14.46 25.15 -13.61
CA LEU A 5 14.30 25.28 -15.05
C LEU A 5 14.87 24.02 -15.72
N GLY A 6 14.01 23.10 -16.14
CA GLY A 6 14.39 21.88 -16.86
C GLY A 6 15.10 20.79 -16.04
N MET A 7 15.59 21.10 -14.84
CA MET A 7 16.42 20.19 -14.02
C MET A 7 15.66 19.41 -12.93
N ALA A 8 14.39 19.73 -12.66
CA ALA A 8 13.57 18.98 -11.68
C ALA A 8 12.97 17.67 -12.24
N LYS A 9 13.71 16.97 -13.10
CA LYS A 9 13.27 15.71 -13.72
C LYS A 9 13.88 14.49 -13.02
N GLU A 10 15.19 14.53 -12.73
CA GLU A 10 15.90 13.41 -12.11
C GLU A 10 16.69 13.87 -10.87
N GLY A 11 16.59 13.13 -9.76
CA GLY A 11 17.41 13.32 -8.56
C GLY A 11 16.99 14.40 -7.54
N PHE A 12 16.12 15.35 -7.90
CA PHE A 12 15.60 16.33 -6.93
C PHE A 12 14.51 15.74 -6.03
N ASP A 13 14.83 15.46 -4.77
CA ASP A 13 13.91 14.97 -3.76
C ASP A 13 13.84 15.95 -2.58
N TRP A 14 12.68 16.58 -2.41
CA TRP A 14 12.43 17.55 -1.33
C TRP A 14 11.15 17.15 -0.60
N ILE A 15 11.28 16.27 0.40
CA ILE A 15 10.15 15.69 1.14
C ILE A 15 9.32 16.76 1.89
N TRP A 16 9.96 17.86 2.33
CA TRP A 16 9.31 19.01 2.95
C TRP A 16 8.56 19.92 1.96
N CYS A 17 8.31 19.47 0.72
CA CYS A 17 7.61 20.26 -0.28
C CYS A 17 6.12 20.36 0.07
N GLU A 18 5.65 21.54 0.44
CA GLU A 18 4.22 21.77 0.67
C GLU A 18 3.50 22.27 -0.59
N HIS A 19 4.21 22.88 -1.54
CA HIS A 19 3.63 23.40 -2.76
C HIS A 19 4.56 23.21 -3.95
N ALA A 20 4.10 22.42 -4.94
CA ALA A 20 4.71 22.29 -6.26
C ALA A 20 3.89 23.09 -7.29
N LEU A 21 4.55 24.03 -7.95
CA LEU A 21 3.96 24.84 -9.02
C LEU A 21 4.67 24.58 -10.33
N THR A 22 3.92 24.18 -11.35
CA THR A 22 4.41 24.02 -12.73
C THR A 22 3.81 25.07 -13.63
N VAL A 23 4.57 25.53 -14.62
CA VAL A 23 4.13 26.53 -15.60
C VAL A 23 4.32 25.96 -17.01
N GLY A 24 3.28 26.08 -17.84
CA GLY A 24 3.26 25.67 -19.23
C GLY A 24 2.69 24.27 -19.47
N TYR A 25 2.51 23.94 -20.75
CA TYR A 25 2.04 22.62 -21.17
C TYR A 25 3.17 21.60 -20.99
N ARG A 26 2.98 20.61 -20.12
CA ARG A 26 3.89 19.47 -19.99
C ARG A 26 3.39 18.34 -20.88
N SER A 27 4.20 17.95 -21.86
CA SER A 27 3.86 16.91 -22.84
C SER A 27 3.85 15.49 -22.26
N SER A 28 4.39 15.28 -21.06
CA SER A 28 4.47 13.96 -20.43
C SER A 28 3.65 13.89 -19.15
N LEU A 29 2.59 13.08 -19.18
CA LEU A 29 1.80 12.70 -18.01
C LEU A 29 2.69 12.07 -16.92
N THR A 30 3.64 11.23 -17.32
CA THR A 30 4.57 10.56 -16.41
C THR A 30 5.42 11.56 -15.62
N GLU A 31 5.86 12.66 -16.25
CA GLU A 31 6.61 13.72 -15.57
C GLU A 31 5.74 14.41 -14.50
N ILE A 32 4.46 14.66 -14.78
CA ILE A 32 3.52 15.27 -13.83
C ILE A 32 3.29 14.35 -12.64
N VAL A 33 3.04 13.05 -12.88
CA VAL A 33 2.83 12.05 -11.82
C VAL A 33 4.07 11.93 -10.92
N GLN A 34 5.28 11.96 -11.50
CA GLN A 34 6.53 11.92 -10.73
C GLN A 34 6.71 13.16 -9.85
N ILE A 35 6.35 14.36 -10.34
CA ILE A 35 6.40 15.60 -9.54
C ILE A 35 5.41 15.53 -8.38
N ILE A 36 4.18 15.09 -8.63
CA ILE A 36 3.15 14.92 -7.60
C ILE A 36 3.64 13.92 -6.55
N GLY A 37 4.09 12.73 -6.97
CA GLY A 37 4.55 11.69 -6.06
C GLY A 37 5.73 12.13 -5.17
N ARG A 38 6.63 13.00 -5.66
CA ARG A 38 7.70 13.58 -4.84
C ARG A 38 7.17 14.63 -3.87
N ALA A 39 6.23 15.46 -4.31
CA ALA A 39 5.63 16.49 -3.47
C ALA A 39 4.66 15.94 -2.42
N THR A 40 4.13 14.73 -2.57
CA THR A 40 3.18 14.11 -1.62
C THR A 40 3.84 13.18 -0.61
N ARG A 41 5.17 13.02 -0.61
CA ARG A 41 5.87 12.25 0.42
C ARG A 41 5.66 12.83 1.81
N ASP A 42 5.53 11.94 2.80
CA ASP A 42 5.35 12.33 4.20
C ASP A 42 6.62 12.95 4.79
N ALA A 43 6.43 13.98 5.62
CA ALA A 43 7.50 14.62 6.38
C ALA A 43 6.96 15.17 7.72
N PRO A 44 7.76 15.16 8.80
CA PRO A 44 7.33 15.71 10.08
C PRO A 44 6.85 17.17 9.96
N GLY A 45 5.64 17.45 10.43
CA GLY A 45 5.04 18.79 10.43
C GLY A 45 4.30 19.18 9.13
N LYS A 46 4.35 18.33 8.09
CA LYS A 46 3.66 18.57 6.82
C LYS A 46 2.23 18.01 6.88
N THR A 47 1.24 18.90 6.96
CA THR A 47 -0.19 18.52 7.04
C THR A 47 -0.89 18.58 5.69
N ARG A 48 -0.30 19.27 4.71
CA ARG A 48 -0.90 19.47 3.39
C ARG A 48 0.18 19.60 2.32
N ALA A 49 -0.03 18.92 1.19
CA ALA A 49 0.67 19.18 -0.06
C ALA A 49 -0.30 19.80 -1.08
N ARG A 50 0.19 20.73 -1.89
CA ARG A 50 -0.54 21.37 -2.99
C ARG A 50 0.24 21.21 -4.28
N PHE A 51 -0.43 20.79 -5.34
CA PHE A 51 0.10 20.86 -6.69
C PHE A 51 -0.70 21.89 -7.50
N THR A 52 -0.02 22.74 -8.26
CA THR A 52 -0.66 23.74 -9.11
C THR A 52 0.00 23.75 -10.48
N ASN A 53 -0.78 23.47 -11.52
CA ASN A 53 -0.31 23.57 -12.89
C ASN A 53 -0.91 24.81 -13.56
N LEU A 54 -0.07 25.80 -13.85
CA LEU A 54 -0.45 26.99 -14.60
C LEU A 54 -0.27 26.73 -16.08
N ILE A 55 -1.38 26.65 -16.81
CA ILE A 55 -1.39 26.51 -18.26
C ILE A 55 -1.73 27.90 -18.83
N ALA A 56 -0.95 28.37 -19.80
CA ALA A 56 -1.30 29.56 -20.54
C ALA A 56 -2.52 29.23 -21.41
N GLU A 57 -3.56 30.06 -21.34
CA GLU A 57 -4.77 29.92 -22.15
C GLU A 57 -4.37 30.05 -23.64
N PRO A 58 -4.39 28.96 -24.44
CA PRO A 58 -4.20 29.08 -25.86
C PRO A 58 -5.49 29.62 -26.49
N ASP A 59 -5.36 30.39 -27.56
CA ASP A 59 -6.45 30.98 -28.37
C ASP A 59 -7.39 29.94 -29.03
N ALA A 60 -7.26 28.65 -28.67
CA ALA A 60 -8.01 27.53 -29.21
C ALA A 60 -9.23 27.25 -28.32
N ALA A 61 -10.41 27.14 -28.95
CA ALA A 61 -11.72 26.92 -28.36
C ALA A 61 -11.70 26.29 -26.96
N GLN A 62 -12.19 27.04 -25.98
CA GLN A 62 -12.22 26.76 -24.53
C GLN A 62 -12.60 25.31 -24.17
N ASP A 63 -13.44 24.67 -24.99
CA ASP A 63 -13.91 23.30 -24.79
C ASP A 63 -12.79 22.26 -24.93
N VAL A 64 -11.89 22.41 -25.91
CA VAL A 64 -10.78 21.46 -26.17
C VAL A 64 -9.74 21.51 -25.05
N VAL A 65 -9.48 22.71 -24.51
CA VAL A 65 -8.56 22.89 -23.39
C VAL A 65 -9.15 22.27 -22.13
N THR A 66 -10.45 22.48 -21.89
CA THR A 66 -11.17 21.92 -20.75
C THR A 66 -11.16 20.39 -20.80
N GLU A 67 -11.40 19.80 -21.96
CA GLU A 67 -11.37 18.35 -22.18
C GLU A 67 -9.97 17.78 -21.92
N ALA A 68 -8.92 18.36 -22.50
CA ALA A 68 -7.54 17.91 -22.30
C ALA A 68 -7.07 18.01 -20.84
N VAL A 69 -7.47 19.07 -20.12
CA VAL A 69 -7.19 19.21 -18.68
C VAL A 69 -7.93 18.14 -17.88
N ASN A 70 -9.21 17.90 -18.19
CA ASN A 70 -10.00 16.89 -17.52
C ASN A 70 -9.42 15.49 -17.73
N ASP A 71 -8.99 15.15 -18.94
CA ASP A 71 -8.37 13.86 -19.23
C ASP A 71 -7.01 13.71 -18.54
N THR A 72 -6.23 14.78 -18.43
CA THR A 72 -5.00 14.79 -17.63
C THR A 72 -5.31 14.51 -16.15
N LEU A 73 -6.34 15.14 -15.59
CA LEU A 73 -6.77 14.90 -14.21
C LEU A 73 -7.27 13.47 -13.99
N LYS A 74 -8.06 12.92 -14.91
CA LYS A 74 -8.51 11.51 -14.87
C LYS A 74 -7.31 10.57 -14.90
N ALA A 75 -6.32 10.84 -15.74
CA ALA A 75 -5.14 10.01 -15.87
C ALA A 75 -4.24 10.08 -14.62
N ILE A 76 -4.09 11.25 -13.99
CA ILE A 76 -3.44 11.38 -12.68
C ILE A 76 -4.21 10.60 -11.62
N ALA A 77 -5.53 10.78 -11.54
CA ALA A 77 -6.37 10.07 -10.57
C ALA A 77 -6.26 8.55 -10.75
N ALA A 78 -6.36 8.04 -11.97
CA ALA A 78 -6.19 6.63 -12.27
C ALA A 78 -4.78 6.13 -11.91
N SER A 79 -3.73 6.92 -12.19
CA SER A 79 -2.34 6.54 -11.85
C SER A 79 -2.11 6.48 -10.35
N LEU A 80 -2.77 7.35 -9.56
CA LEU A 80 -2.69 7.35 -8.11
C LEU A 80 -3.57 6.26 -7.48
N LEU A 81 -4.71 5.94 -8.09
CA LEU A 81 -5.62 4.89 -7.61
C LEU A 81 -5.12 3.48 -7.93
N MET A 82 -4.16 3.31 -8.85
CA MET A 82 -3.66 1.99 -9.24
C MET A 82 -3.14 1.15 -8.07
N GLU A 83 -2.59 1.77 -7.03
CA GLU A 83 -2.12 1.04 -5.84
C GLU A 83 -3.27 0.38 -5.06
N GLN A 84 -4.48 0.94 -5.11
CA GLN A 84 -5.68 0.40 -4.47
C GLN A 84 -6.57 -0.43 -5.42
N VAL A 85 -6.44 -0.24 -6.73
CA VAL A 85 -7.26 -0.95 -7.75
C VAL A 85 -6.61 -2.26 -8.22
N LEU A 86 -5.27 -2.38 -8.19
CA LEU A 86 -4.58 -3.59 -8.66
C LEU A 86 -4.35 -4.64 -7.58
N ALA A 87 -4.30 -4.24 -6.31
CA ALA A 87 -4.10 -5.17 -5.20
C ALA A 87 -5.38 -5.24 -4.35
N PRO A 88 -6.19 -6.31 -4.46
CA PRO A 88 -7.28 -6.53 -3.51
C PRO A 88 -6.73 -6.51 -2.09
N ARG A 89 -7.41 -5.79 -1.20
CA ARG A 89 -7.05 -5.75 0.23
C ARG A 89 -7.51 -7.05 0.89
N PHE A 90 -6.57 -7.88 1.27
CA PHE A 90 -6.83 -9.09 2.04
C PHE A 90 -6.71 -8.78 3.53
N GLU A 91 -7.77 -9.08 4.28
CA GLU A 91 -7.81 -9.06 5.73
C GLU A 91 -7.95 -10.50 6.22
N PHE A 92 -6.90 -11.04 6.82
CA PHE A 92 -6.94 -12.35 7.46
C PHE A 92 -7.47 -12.19 8.89
N ARG A 93 -8.45 -13.01 9.27
CA ARG A 93 -9.03 -13.03 10.62
C ARG A 93 -8.98 -14.42 11.24
N PRO A 94 -8.77 -14.51 12.57
CA PRO A 94 -8.85 -15.78 13.26
C PRO A 94 -10.28 -16.32 13.28
N LYS A 95 -10.43 -17.63 13.02
CA LYS A 95 -11.71 -18.34 13.10
C LYS A 95 -11.95 -18.89 14.50
N HIS A 96 -13.00 -18.40 15.16
CA HIS A 96 -13.52 -18.91 16.43
C HIS A 96 -14.94 -19.47 16.28
N VAL A 97 -15.40 -20.23 17.28
CA VAL A 97 -16.77 -20.77 17.34
C VAL A 97 -17.80 -19.64 17.44
N GLU A 98 -17.43 -18.52 18.05
CA GLU A 98 -18.26 -17.32 18.21
C GLU A 98 -18.15 -16.34 17.02
N SER A 99 -17.27 -16.62 16.05
CA SER A 99 -17.15 -15.78 14.85
C SER A 99 -18.49 -15.76 14.10
N GLY A 100 -18.93 -14.57 13.70
CA GLY A 100 -20.14 -14.37 12.92
C GLY A 100 -19.88 -13.59 11.62
N PRO A 101 -20.91 -13.46 10.76
CA PRO A 101 -20.79 -12.67 9.54
C PRO A 101 -20.49 -11.21 9.87
N ALA A 102 -19.48 -10.65 9.21
CA ALA A 102 -19.15 -9.24 9.29
C ALA A 102 -20.15 -8.40 8.48
N PRO A 103 -20.53 -7.21 8.97
CA PRO A 103 -21.47 -6.34 8.26
C PRO A 103 -20.86 -5.86 6.94
N GLY A 104 -21.63 -5.97 5.85
CA GLY A 104 -21.21 -5.51 4.52
C GLY A 104 -20.33 -6.48 3.73
N PHE A 105 -20.12 -7.70 4.24
CA PHE A 105 -19.43 -8.76 3.52
C PHE A 105 -20.42 -9.81 2.98
N ASP A 106 -20.26 -10.16 1.71
CA ASP A 106 -20.94 -11.29 1.09
C ASP A 106 -20.06 -12.54 1.18
N TYR A 107 -20.61 -13.61 1.76
CA TYR A 107 -19.94 -14.91 1.92
C TYR A 107 -20.35 -15.92 0.83
N GLY A 108 -20.97 -15.44 -0.24
CA GLY A 108 -21.41 -16.22 -1.38
C GLY A 108 -22.81 -16.83 -1.18
N PRO A 109 -23.27 -17.66 -2.15
CA PRO A 109 -24.66 -18.13 -2.20
C PRO A 109 -25.08 -19.02 -1.02
N GLY A 110 -24.11 -19.59 -0.28
CA GLY A 110 -24.36 -20.38 0.93
C GLY A 110 -24.39 -19.57 2.22
N GLY A 111 -24.12 -18.27 2.16
CA GLY A 111 -23.97 -17.42 3.33
C GLY A 111 -22.80 -17.82 4.24
N TYR A 112 -22.76 -17.21 5.43
CA TYR A 112 -21.74 -17.50 6.42
C TYR A 112 -21.97 -18.85 7.09
N ASP A 113 -20.94 -19.69 7.14
CA ASP A 113 -20.99 -21.02 7.72
C ASP A 113 -20.10 -21.09 8.97
N PRO A 114 -20.67 -21.27 10.17
CA PRO A 114 -19.92 -21.34 11.42
C PRO A 114 -18.91 -22.48 11.47
N THR A 115 -19.11 -23.55 10.69
CA THR A 115 -18.32 -24.77 10.77
C THR A 115 -17.07 -24.75 9.89
N LYS A 116 -16.97 -23.82 8.93
CA LYS A 116 -15.82 -23.69 8.02
C LYS A 116 -15.16 -22.32 8.09
N CYS A 117 -13.98 -22.21 7.50
CA CYS A 117 -13.36 -20.93 7.21
C CYS A 117 -14.11 -20.25 6.06
N ASN A 118 -14.64 -19.05 6.29
CA ASN A 118 -15.36 -18.31 5.27
C ASN A 118 -14.44 -17.29 4.58
N ILE A 119 -14.81 -16.96 3.34
CA ILE A 119 -14.25 -15.85 2.60
C ILE A 119 -15.39 -14.87 2.36
N GLY A 120 -15.28 -13.68 2.94
CA GLY A 120 -16.21 -12.58 2.74
C GLY A 120 -15.65 -11.60 1.72
N VAL A 121 -16.49 -11.11 0.81
CA VAL A 121 -16.13 -10.07 -0.16
C VAL A 121 -17.03 -8.86 0.08
N ASN A 122 -16.41 -7.70 0.27
CA ASN A 122 -17.14 -6.44 0.27
C ASN A 122 -17.04 -5.81 -1.13
N GLU A 123 -18.08 -5.98 -1.95
CA GLU A 123 -18.10 -5.53 -3.35
C GLU A 123 -17.91 -4.01 -3.51
N GLN A 124 -18.28 -3.22 -2.50
CA GLN A 124 -18.16 -1.75 -2.55
C GLN A 124 -16.72 -1.27 -2.36
N THR A 125 -15.93 -2.01 -1.59
CA THR A 125 -14.56 -1.63 -1.22
C THR A 125 -13.49 -2.53 -1.87
N GLY A 126 -13.88 -3.66 -2.44
CA GLY A 126 -12.94 -4.66 -2.96
C GLY A 126 -12.15 -5.38 -1.86
N HIS A 127 -12.59 -5.28 -0.60
CA HIS A 127 -11.93 -5.93 0.53
C HIS A 127 -12.34 -7.41 0.61
N TYR A 128 -11.34 -8.27 0.76
CA TYR A 128 -11.50 -9.69 0.98
C TYR A 128 -11.19 -10.01 2.44
N GLN A 129 -12.14 -10.60 3.14
CA GLN A 129 -11.95 -11.10 4.50
C GLN A 129 -11.81 -12.62 4.46
N ILE A 130 -10.71 -13.15 4.95
CA ILE A 130 -10.44 -14.60 4.93
C ILE A 130 -10.28 -15.09 6.38
N GLU A 131 -11.11 -16.04 6.78
CA GLU A 131 -11.01 -16.65 8.10
C GLU A 131 -10.00 -17.80 8.12
N ILE A 132 -9.07 -17.83 9.08
CA ILE A 132 -8.06 -18.87 9.24
C ILE A 132 -8.13 -19.45 10.65
N ARG A 133 -8.18 -20.78 10.76
CA ARG A 133 -8.14 -21.46 12.06
C ARG A 133 -6.72 -21.45 12.62
N GLY A 134 -6.59 -21.08 13.90
CA GLY A 134 -5.32 -21.09 14.60
C GLY A 134 -4.39 -19.91 14.26
N LEU A 135 -4.88 -18.91 13.52
CA LEU A 135 -4.18 -17.64 13.34
C LEU A 135 -4.12 -16.90 14.68
N ALA A 136 -2.94 -16.45 15.09
CA ALA A 136 -2.77 -15.72 16.35
C ALA A 136 -3.45 -14.35 16.28
N GLU A 137 -4.28 -14.01 17.27
CA GLU A 137 -4.96 -12.72 17.31
C GLU A 137 -4.04 -11.62 17.87
N PRO A 138 -3.89 -10.46 17.18
CA PRO A 138 -3.12 -9.33 17.71
C PRO A 138 -3.81 -8.76 18.95
N LYS A 139 -3.04 -8.56 20.02
CA LYS A 139 -3.53 -8.09 21.33
C LYS A 139 -3.49 -6.57 21.45
N SER A 140 -2.49 -5.92 20.87
CA SER A 140 -2.40 -4.45 20.93
C SER A 140 -3.12 -3.77 19.76
N PRO A 141 -3.64 -2.54 19.97
CA PRO A 141 -4.18 -1.72 18.88
C PRO A 141 -3.16 -1.44 17.76
N GLU A 142 -1.87 -1.37 18.11
CA GLU A 142 -0.78 -1.15 17.16
C GLU A 142 -0.61 -2.39 16.26
N ALA A 143 -0.61 -3.59 16.83
CA ALA A 143 -0.55 -4.84 16.08
C ALA A 143 -1.77 -5.04 15.17
N THR A 144 -2.98 -4.72 15.66
CA THR A 144 -4.20 -4.77 14.84
C THR A 144 -4.10 -3.84 13.64
N ARG A 145 -3.64 -2.60 13.86
CA ARG A 145 -3.44 -1.62 12.77
C ARG A 145 -2.42 -2.13 11.76
N ILE A 146 -1.31 -2.70 12.22
CA ILE A 146 -0.26 -3.22 11.33
C ILE A 146 -0.81 -4.37 10.46
N CYS A 147 -1.55 -5.30 11.04
CA CYS A 147 -2.17 -6.39 10.28
C CYS A 147 -3.19 -5.91 9.23
N GLN A 148 -3.86 -4.77 9.47
CA GLN A 148 -4.90 -4.25 8.59
C GLN A 148 -4.40 -3.25 7.53
N GLU A 149 -3.44 -2.40 7.90
CA GLU A 149 -3.04 -1.24 7.11
C GLU A 149 -1.60 -1.37 6.58
N ASP A 150 -0.69 -1.87 7.42
CA ASP A 150 0.76 -1.83 7.15
C ASP A 150 1.34 -3.18 6.69
N LEU A 151 0.51 -4.22 6.55
CA LEU A 151 0.95 -5.58 6.24
C LEU A 151 1.70 -5.66 4.89
N ASN A 152 1.23 -4.89 3.91
CA ASN A 152 1.87 -4.77 2.60
C ASN A 152 3.29 -4.22 2.70
N GLU A 153 3.58 -3.33 3.64
CA GLU A 153 4.94 -2.82 3.83
C GLU A 153 5.87 -3.89 4.40
N VAL A 154 5.35 -4.75 5.29
CA VAL A 154 6.11 -5.87 5.86
C VAL A 154 6.45 -6.87 4.77
N ILE A 155 5.48 -7.23 3.94
CA ILE A 155 5.67 -8.12 2.77
C ILE A 155 6.65 -7.49 1.77
N ALA A 156 6.51 -6.20 1.46
CA ALA A 156 7.40 -5.50 0.55
C ALA A 156 8.85 -5.48 1.07
N ALA A 157 9.05 -5.22 2.37
CA ALA A 157 10.35 -5.27 3.00
C ALA A 157 10.98 -6.67 2.91
N PHE A 158 10.19 -7.73 3.05
CA PHE A 158 10.64 -9.10 2.87
C PHE A 158 11.06 -9.41 1.43
N VAL A 159 10.25 -9.03 0.43
CA VAL A 159 10.57 -9.22 -0.99
C VAL A 159 11.83 -8.41 -1.40
N GLN A 160 12.03 -7.24 -0.80
CA GLN A 160 13.20 -6.40 -1.06
C GLN A 160 14.48 -6.88 -0.36
N ASP A 161 14.40 -7.80 0.59
CA ASP A 161 15.55 -8.40 1.27
C ASP A 161 16.28 -9.39 0.33
N LYS A 162 17.00 -8.84 -0.65
CA LYS A 162 17.76 -9.58 -1.70
C LYS A 162 18.63 -10.74 -1.20
N PRO A 163 19.32 -10.67 -0.04
CA PRO A 163 20.09 -11.79 0.49
C PRO A 163 19.24 -13.05 0.79
N SER A 164 17.92 -12.90 0.94
CA SER A 164 16.99 -13.97 1.29
C SER A 164 16.52 -14.79 0.08
N LEU A 165 16.36 -14.16 -1.10
CA LEU A 165 16.10 -14.88 -2.35
C LEU A 165 17.34 -15.66 -2.81
N GLU A 166 18.53 -15.07 -2.66
CA GLU A 166 19.78 -15.69 -3.09
C GLU A 166 20.22 -16.85 -2.18
N ARG A 167 19.95 -16.85 -0.87
CA ARG A 167 20.25 -18.04 -0.05
C ARG A 167 19.25 -19.18 -0.21
N GLY A 168 17.95 -18.89 -0.32
CA GLY A 168 16.92 -19.93 -0.52
C GLY A 168 17.03 -20.68 -1.85
N ILE A 169 17.64 -20.08 -2.88
CA ILE A 169 17.86 -20.70 -4.18
C ILE A 169 19.13 -21.58 -4.20
N PHE A 170 20.16 -21.23 -3.44
CA PHE A 170 21.49 -21.84 -3.52
C PHE A 170 21.84 -22.79 -2.35
N ASP A 171 21.25 -22.64 -1.16
CA ASP A 171 21.50 -23.49 0.03
C ASP A 171 20.37 -24.52 0.26
N LYS A 172 20.09 -25.36 -0.74
CA LYS A 172 19.03 -26.39 -0.66
C LYS A 172 19.34 -27.57 0.29
N GLU A 173 20.55 -27.68 0.80
CA GLU A 173 21.00 -28.84 1.60
C GLU A 173 20.95 -28.61 3.13
N GLU A 174 20.90 -27.37 3.63
CA GLU A 174 20.95 -27.09 5.09
C GLU A 174 19.77 -26.29 5.66
N LEU A 175 18.96 -25.61 4.85
CA LEU A 175 17.87 -24.74 5.34
C LEU A 175 16.56 -24.96 4.59
N VAL A 176 15.51 -25.28 5.35
CA VAL A 176 14.15 -25.40 4.84
C VAL A 176 13.63 -23.99 4.48
N PRO A 177 13.15 -23.74 3.24
CA PRO A 177 12.71 -22.40 2.81
C PRO A 177 11.64 -21.76 3.72
N GLU A 178 10.77 -22.58 4.31
CA GLU A 178 9.79 -22.13 5.29
C GLU A 178 10.45 -21.54 6.55
N GLU A 179 11.46 -22.20 7.13
CA GLU A 179 12.16 -21.71 8.32
C GLU A 179 12.90 -20.39 8.05
N LEU A 180 13.49 -20.26 6.86
CA LEU A 180 14.14 -19.02 6.43
C LEU A 180 13.13 -17.86 6.35
N THR A 181 11.93 -18.12 5.82
CA THR A 181 10.85 -17.13 5.74
C THR A 181 10.40 -16.69 7.13
N GLN A 182 10.20 -17.63 8.06
CA GLN A 182 9.75 -17.31 9.42
C GLN A 182 10.77 -16.47 10.20
N VAL A 183 12.03 -16.89 10.21
CA VAL A 183 13.11 -16.19 10.94
C VAL A 183 13.33 -14.77 10.39
N ARG A 184 13.29 -14.62 9.07
CA ARG A 184 13.51 -13.32 8.42
C ARG A 184 12.33 -12.38 8.61
N MET A 185 11.10 -12.86 8.44
CA MET A 185 9.91 -12.06 8.66
C MET A 185 9.87 -11.53 10.10
N GLY A 186 10.20 -12.38 11.09
CA GLY A 186 10.32 -11.95 12.49
C GLY A 186 11.36 -10.84 12.69
N LYS A 187 12.53 -10.94 12.04
CA LYS A 187 13.55 -9.88 12.11
C LYS A 187 13.06 -8.57 11.51
N ILE A 188 12.42 -8.60 10.34
CA ILE A 188 11.89 -7.40 9.67
C ILE A 188 10.85 -6.70 10.55
N ILE A 189 9.95 -7.47 11.15
CA ILE A 189 8.92 -6.94 12.05
C ILE A 189 9.57 -6.30 13.28
N LYS A 190 10.56 -6.97 13.89
CA LYS A 190 11.29 -6.43 15.05
C LYS A 190 12.05 -5.14 14.74
N ASP A 191 12.65 -5.06 13.55
CA ASP A 191 13.40 -3.88 13.11
C ASP A 191 12.47 -2.69 12.78
N LYS A 192 11.32 -2.95 12.14
CA LYS A 192 10.31 -1.91 11.82
C LYS A 192 9.50 -1.46 13.05
N TYR A 193 9.15 -2.40 13.92
CA TYR A 193 8.24 -2.20 15.05
C TYR A 193 8.85 -2.68 16.37
N PRO A 194 9.93 -2.03 16.85
CA PRO A 194 10.69 -2.50 18.02
C PRO A 194 9.93 -2.40 19.35
N LYS A 195 8.75 -1.76 19.36
CA LYS A 195 7.92 -1.56 20.55
C LYS A 195 6.84 -2.62 20.74
N LEU A 196 6.57 -3.44 19.72
CA LEU A 196 5.64 -4.56 19.84
C LEU A 196 6.21 -5.61 20.78
N ASP A 197 5.36 -6.24 21.57
CA ASP A 197 5.74 -7.42 22.35
C ASP A 197 5.91 -8.66 21.44
N GLU A 198 6.46 -9.74 21.99
CA GLU A 198 6.75 -10.94 21.22
C GLU A 198 5.48 -11.64 20.70
N GLU A 199 4.37 -11.53 21.42
CA GLU A 199 3.10 -12.16 21.02
C GLU A 199 2.48 -11.44 19.82
N ASP A 200 2.52 -10.11 19.81
CA ASP A 200 2.05 -9.29 18.70
C ASP A 200 2.98 -9.35 17.50
N GLN A 201 4.29 -9.43 17.70
CA GLN A 201 5.24 -9.66 16.61
C GLN A 201 4.95 -10.99 15.92
N GLU A 202 4.64 -12.04 16.68
CA GLU A 202 4.26 -13.34 16.15
C GLU A 202 2.91 -13.30 15.43
N ALA A 203 1.92 -12.58 15.97
CA ALA A 203 0.64 -12.36 15.30
C ALA A 203 0.83 -11.68 13.94
N VAL A 204 1.57 -10.57 13.87
CA VAL A 204 1.87 -9.86 12.61
C VAL A 204 2.62 -10.76 11.64
N ARG A 205 3.57 -11.57 12.12
CA ARG A 205 4.32 -12.51 11.30
C ARG A 205 3.43 -13.57 10.66
N GLN A 206 2.51 -14.15 11.43
CA GLN A 206 1.56 -15.14 10.90
C GLN A 206 0.63 -14.52 9.87
N HIS A 207 0.13 -13.30 10.11
CA HIS A 207 -0.71 -12.59 9.14
C HIS A 207 0.04 -12.26 7.85
N ALA A 208 1.34 -11.99 7.90
CA ALA A 208 2.15 -11.67 6.72
C ALA A 208 2.47 -12.88 5.84
N ILE A 209 2.34 -14.11 6.37
CA ILE A 209 2.67 -15.36 5.68
C ILE A 209 1.40 -16.16 5.31
N ALA A 210 0.24 -15.76 5.86
CA ALA A 210 -1.07 -16.38 5.68
C ALA A 210 -1.58 -16.39 4.23
#